data_AF-A0A644T5Z0-F1
#
_entry.id   AF-A0A644T5Z0-F1
#
_cell.length_a   1.000
_cell.length_b   1.000
_cell.length_c   1.000
_cell.angle_alpha   90.00
_cell.angle_beta   90.00
_cell.angle_gamma   90.00
#
_symmetry.space_group_name_H-M   'P 1'
#
loop_
_entity.id
_entity.type
_entity.pdbx_description
1 polymer ?
#
loop_
_entity_poly.entity_id
_entity_poly.type
_entity_poly.pdbx_seq_one_letter_code
_entity_poly.pdbx_strand_id
1 'polypeptide(L)'
;MSYQGYSLFISIVAIVFLFLFAIQKFSYYAEKTFKDDIKRILHKWTKVPIIGAFVGFVITAVLQSSTAVSVLLVTMTKSKLITLAGALAVLIGANLGTTLTVQLLSFKILDLAPYLIILGFILMRSKNKAKVYGEMVFYFGMIFSCLYLISVITHPMAESETVLQIASLASNIWLGIIIGFVLTNILQSSTLMTSIIVILAAKGILNFDQSFILILGSNLGTTTTALLAATVSSNDGKRIAIAHFLFSFVGIILFLPFIKQFSGFIQSLPFALHTQVAFSHFVFNFVIAVLALIFFKYYYKLLFLFVPARRNKKKLGII
;
A
#
# COMPACT_ATOMS: atom_id res chain seq x y z
N MET A 1 29.97 -3.31 -15.64
CA MET A 1 29.44 -4.22 -14.61
C MET A 1 30.08 -5.59 -14.81
N SER A 2 30.63 -6.21 -13.75
CA SER A 2 31.17 -7.58 -13.81
C SER A 2 30.05 -8.60 -14.10
N TYR A 3 30.39 -9.79 -14.62
CA TYR A 3 29.43 -10.89 -14.88
C TYR A 3 28.55 -11.20 -13.64
N GLN A 4 29.16 -11.11 -12.46
CA GLN A 4 28.49 -11.27 -11.17
C GLN A 4 27.44 -10.17 -10.92
N GLY A 5 27.76 -8.90 -11.22
CA GLY A 5 26.80 -7.79 -11.11
C GLY A 5 25.59 -7.94 -12.05
N TYR A 6 25.81 -8.44 -13.28
CA TYR A 6 24.72 -8.71 -14.22
C TYR A 6 23.79 -9.83 -13.74
N SER A 7 24.37 -10.94 -13.24
CA SER A 7 23.59 -12.06 -12.68
C SER A 7 22.72 -11.63 -11.49
N LEU A 8 23.23 -10.71 -10.68
CA LEU A 8 22.58 -10.25 -9.47
C LEU A 8 21.44 -9.29 -9.78
N PHE A 9 21.64 -8.37 -10.73
CA PHE A 9 20.57 -7.49 -11.22
C PHE A 9 19.40 -8.29 -11.81
N ILE A 10 19.67 -9.27 -12.67
CA ILE A 10 18.62 -10.13 -13.24
C ILE A 10 17.88 -10.89 -12.15
N SER A 11 18.61 -11.40 -11.15
CA SER A 11 18.01 -12.14 -10.04
C SER A 11 17.02 -11.27 -9.26
N ILE A 12 17.38 -10.01 -8.96
CA ILE A 12 16.49 -9.07 -8.28
C ILE A 12 15.25 -8.78 -9.12
N VAL A 13 15.44 -8.48 -10.41
CA VAL A 13 14.33 -8.22 -11.32
C VAL A 13 13.39 -9.43 -11.36
N ALA A 14 13.91 -10.64 -11.49
CA ALA A 14 13.12 -11.87 -11.46
C ALA A 14 12.34 -12.04 -10.14
N ILE A 15 12.97 -11.80 -8.99
CA ILE A 15 12.30 -11.90 -7.69
C ILE A 15 11.23 -10.83 -7.52
N VAL A 16 11.46 -9.61 -8.01
CA VAL A 16 10.43 -8.55 -8.04
C VAL A 16 9.23 -8.99 -8.86
N PHE A 17 9.42 -9.55 -10.06
CA PHE A 17 8.32 -10.07 -10.87
C PHE A 17 7.58 -11.23 -10.17
N LEU A 18 8.30 -12.15 -9.53
CA LEU A 18 7.70 -13.23 -8.74
C LEU A 18 6.91 -12.71 -7.55
N PHE A 19 7.42 -11.69 -6.85
CA PHE A 19 6.74 -11.04 -5.73
C PHE A 19 5.44 -10.38 -6.20
N LEU A 20 5.50 -9.59 -7.28
CA LEU A 20 4.31 -8.95 -7.86
C LEU A 20 3.29 -9.98 -8.31
N PHE A 21 3.73 -11.06 -8.96
CA PHE A 21 2.87 -12.18 -9.35
C PHE A 21 2.22 -12.84 -8.12
N ALA A 22 2.97 -13.07 -7.06
CA ALA A 22 2.46 -13.67 -5.83
C ALA A 22 1.41 -12.78 -5.15
N ILE A 23 1.65 -11.46 -5.02
CA ILE A 23 0.64 -10.51 -4.50
C ILE A 23 -0.60 -10.49 -5.39
N GLN A 24 -0.45 -10.43 -6.71
CA GLN A 24 -1.59 -10.40 -7.64
C GLN A 24 -2.43 -11.66 -7.53
N LYS A 25 -1.80 -12.85 -7.48
CA LYS A 25 -2.50 -14.12 -7.32
C LYS A 25 -3.15 -14.23 -5.96
N PHE A 26 -2.44 -13.89 -4.88
CA PHE A 26 -3.01 -13.84 -3.54
C PHE A 26 -4.25 -12.95 -3.50
N SER A 27 -4.16 -11.71 -4.00
CA SER A 27 -5.25 -10.74 -4.05
C SER A 27 -6.44 -11.28 -4.86
N TYR A 28 -6.18 -11.90 -6.00
CA TYR A 28 -7.21 -12.50 -6.86
C TYR A 28 -7.97 -13.62 -6.14
N TYR A 29 -7.26 -14.55 -5.50
CA TYR A 29 -7.91 -15.66 -4.79
C TYR A 29 -8.61 -15.20 -3.51
N ALA A 30 -8.04 -14.21 -2.80
CA ALA A 30 -8.70 -13.58 -1.65
C ALA A 30 -9.99 -12.88 -2.07
N GLU A 31 -9.95 -12.06 -3.13
CA GLU A 31 -11.13 -11.39 -3.66
C GLU A 31 -12.17 -12.42 -4.13
N LYS A 32 -11.75 -13.45 -4.86
CA LYS A 32 -12.65 -14.52 -5.34
C LYS A 32 -13.33 -15.25 -4.19
N THR A 33 -12.61 -15.52 -3.11
CA THR A 33 -13.11 -16.24 -1.93
C THR A 33 -14.09 -15.40 -1.13
N PHE A 34 -13.74 -14.13 -0.89
CA PHE A 34 -14.49 -13.23 -0.02
C PHE A 34 -15.40 -12.26 -0.77
N LYS A 35 -15.61 -12.45 -2.08
CA LYS A 35 -16.29 -11.49 -2.98
C LYS A 35 -17.64 -11.02 -2.43
N ASP A 36 -18.50 -11.97 -2.09
CA ASP A 36 -19.88 -11.67 -1.68
C ASP A 36 -19.90 -11.09 -0.26
N ASP A 37 -19.01 -11.57 0.63
CA ASP A 37 -18.84 -11.03 1.98
C ASP A 37 -18.36 -9.59 1.96
N ILE A 38 -17.32 -9.29 1.19
CA ILE A 38 -16.78 -7.94 1.02
C ILE A 38 -17.87 -7.01 0.50
N LYS A 39 -18.58 -7.39 -0.57
CA LYS A 39 -19.67 -6.57 -1.12
C LYS A 39 -20.79 -6.33 -0.10
N ARG A 40 -21.18 -7.36 0.63
CA ARG A 40 -22.23 -7.30 1.65
C ARG A 40 -21.84 -6.39 2.81
N ILE A 41 -20.62 -6.53 3.32
CA ILE A 41 -20.07 -5.70 4.41
C ILE A 41 -19.97 -4.25 3.94
N LEU A 42 -19.39 -4.01 2.76
CA LEU A 42 -19.28 -2.66 2.19
C LEU A 42 -20.65 -2.00 2.02
N HIS A 43 -21.66 -2.73 1.53
CA HIS A 43 -23.00 -2.16 1.37
C HIS A 43 -23.66 -1.81 2.72
N LYS A 44 -23.52 -2.69 3.73
CA LYS A 44 -24.23 -2.54 5.01
C LYS A 44 -23.52 -1.60 6.00
N TRP A 45 -22.18 -1.61 6.06
CA TRP A 45 -21.40 -1.05 7.18
C TRP A 45 -20.70 0.28 6.86
N THR A 46 -20.80 0.79 5.62
CA THR A 46 -20.08 2.01 5.19
C THR A 46 -20.92 3.30 5.30
N LYS A 47 -22.01 3.27 6.08
CA LYS A 47 -22.87 4.44 6.30
C LYS A 47 -22.24 5.48 7.23
N VAL A 48 -21.38 5.04 8.15
CA VAL A 48 -20.67 5.90 9.12
C VAL A 48 -19.19 5.93 8.74
N PRO A 49 -18.55 7.11 8.60
CA PRO A 49 -17.16 7.19 8.12
C PRO A 49 -16.14 6.38 8.92
N ILE A 50 -16.23 6.39 10.25
CA ILE A 50 -15.31 5.63 11.11
C ILE A 50 -15.45 4.12 10.88
N ILE A 51 -16.69 3.63 10.79
CA ILE A 51 -16.97 2.21 10.50
C ILE A 51 -16.49 1.87 9.09
N GLY A 52 -16.72 2.77 8.12
CA GLY A 52 -16.22 2.60 6.75
C GLY A 52 -14.69 2.48 6.70
N ALA A 53 -13.96 3.31 7.43
CA ALA A 53 -12.50 3.22 7.53
C ALA A 53 -12.06 1.92 8.21
N PHE A 54 -12.70 1.49 9.29
CA PHE A 54 -12.37 0.20 9.88
C PHE A 54 -12.61 -0.98 8.91
N VAL A 55 -13.72 -0.95 8.17
CA VAL A 55 -14.02 -1.94 7.13
C VAL A 55 -12.95 -1.93 6.04
N GLY A 56 -12.52 -0.75 5.58
CA GLY A 56 -11.43 -0.63 4.60
C GLY A 56 -10.09 -1.16 5.10
N PHE A 57 -9.74 -0.87 6.35
CA PHE A 57 -8.57 -1.41 7.01
C PHE A 57 -8.57 -2.95 6.99
N VAL A 58 -9.67 -3.57 7.43
CA VAL A 58 -9.81 -5.03 7.47
C VAL A 58 -9.78 -5.63 6.07
N ILE A 59 -10.54 -5.07 5.11
CA ILE A 59 -10.59 -5.60 3.74
C ILE A 59 -9.22 -5.50 3.09
N THR A 60 -8.50 -4.38 3.22
CA THR A 60 -7.16 -4.26 2.65
C THR A 60 -6.15 -5.13 3.37
N ALA A 61 -6.27 -5.33 4.69
CA ALA A 61 -5.44 -6.30 5.40
C ALA A 61 -5.63 -7.74 4.86
N VAL A 62 -6.87 -8.12 4.53
CA VAL A 62 -7.18 -9.43 3.96
C VAL A 62 -6.75 -9.54 2.50
N LEU A 63 -7.03 -8.52 1.68
CA LEU A 63 -6.70 -8.53 0.25
C LEU A 63 -5.24 -8.18 -0.05
N GLN A 64 -4.51 -7.60 0.91
CA GLN A 64 -3.12 -7.15 0.79
C GLN A 64 -2.88 -6.07 -0.29
N SER A 65 -3.95 -5.46 -0.83
CA SER A 65 -3.87 -4.49 -1.92
C SER A 65 -4.92 -3.39 -1.78
N SER A 66 -4.49 -2.16 -1.47
CA SER A 66 -5.38 -0.98 -1.46
C SER A 66 -5.82 -0.56 -2.87
N THR A 67 -5.03 -0.88 -3.91
CA THR A 67 -5.40 -0.65 -5.31
C THR A 67 -6.59 -1.53 -5.71
N ALA A 68 -6.60 -2.82 -5.32
CA ALA A 68 -7.74 -3.70 -5.55
C ALA A 68 -9.01 -3.17 -4.85
N VAL A 69 -8.89 -2.72 -3.60
CA VAL A 69 -9.99 -2.08 -2.88
C VAL A 69 -10.47 -0.81 -3.59
N SER A 70 -9.57 0.04 -4.06
CA SER A 70 -9.91 1.26 -4.79
C SER A 70 -10.71 0.96 -6.06
N VAL A 71 -10.28 -0.03 -6.85
CA VAL A 71 -11.01 -0.47 -8.07
C VAL A 71 -12.40 -1.00 -7.73
N LEU A 72 -12.53 -1.80 -6.66
CA LEU A 72 -13.82 -2.27 -6.18
C LEU A 72 -14.73 -1.11 -5.76
N LEU A 73 -14.20 -0.12 -5.04
CA LEU A 73 -14.94 1.07 -4.60
C LEU A 73 -15.44 1.91 -5.78
N VAL A 74 -14.62 2.11 -6.80
CA VAL A 74 -15.02 2.78 -8.05
C VAL A 74 -16.15 2.00 -8.73
N THR A 75 -16.06 0.68 -8.75
CA THR A 75 -17.07 -0.19 -9.36
C THR A 75 -18.40 -0.15 -8.59
N MET A 76 -18.35 -0.19 -7.26
CA MET A 76 -19.53 -0.18 -6.40
C MET A 76 -20.21 1.20 -6.29
N THR A 77 -19.45 2.29 -6.39
CA THR A 77 -20.04 3.64 -6.50
C THR A 77 -20.72 3.83 -7.85
N LYS A 78 -20.11 3.35 -8.94
CA LYS A 78 -20.73 3.36 -10.28
C LYS A 78 -22.08 2.60 -10.31
N SER A 79 -22.17 1.46 -9.62
CA SER A 79 -23.43 0.69 -9.51
C SER A 79 -24.39 1.20 -8.42
N LYS A 80 -24.05 2.31 -7.75
CA LYS A 80 -24.82 2.91 -6.63
C LYS A 80 -25.04 1.97 -5.45
N LEU A 81 -24.25 0.90 -5.32
CA LEU A 81 -24.29 -0.01 -4.17
C LEU A 81 -23.70 0.64 -2.92
N ILE A 82 -22.74 1.55 -3.08
CA ILE A 82 -22.21 2.38 -1.99
C ILE A 82 -22.22 3.84 -2.40
N THR A 83 -22.32 4.73 -1.42
CA THR A 83 -22.22 6.17 -1.64
C THR A 83 -20.75 6.58 -1.84
N LEU A 84 -20.50 7.72 -2.48
CA LEU A 84 -19.16 8.30 -2.55
C LEU A 84 -18.56 8.47 -1.15
N ALA A 85 -19.34 8.98 -0.19
CA ALA A 85 -18.88 9.14 1.19
C ALA A 85 -18.45 7.80 1.82
N GLY A 86 -19.25 6.74 1.64
CA GLY A 86 -18.88 5.40 2.12
C GLY A 86 -17.60 4.89 1.45
N ALA A 87 -17.43 5.12 0.14
CA ALA A 87 -16.20 4.75 -0.56
C ALA A 87 -14.96 5.49 -0.05
N LEU A 88 -15.06 6.80 0.20
CA LEU A 88 -13.94 7.58 0.75
C LEU A 88 -13.56 7.14 2.16
N ALA A 89 -14.55 6.80 2.98
CA ALA A 89 -14.33 6.26 4.31
C ALA A 89 -13.53 4.95 4.24
N VAL A 90 -13.96 4.02 3.38
CA VAL A 90 -13.23 2.75 3.16
C VAL A 90 -11.83 2.99 2.61
N LEU A 91 -11.66 3.95 1.70
CA LEU A 91 -10.36 4.29 1.13
C LEU A 91 -9.38 4.80 2.20
N ILE A 92 -9.82 5.64 3.15
CA ILE A 92 -9.00 6.10 4.29
C ILE A 92 -8.48 4.89 5.09
N GLY A 93 -9.36 3.94 5.37
CA GLY A 93 -9.01 2.70 6.05
C GLY A 93 -8.06 1.80 5.28
N ALA A 94 -8.29 1.68 3.96
CA ALA A 94 -7.51 0.83 3.07
C ALA A 94 -6.02 1.21 3.09
N ASN A 95 -5.71 2.51 3.15
CA ASN A 95 -4.34 2.99 3.24
C ASN A 95 -3.65 2.65 4.55
N LEU A 96 -4.41 2.55 5.65
CA LEU A 96 -3.88 2.01 6.89
C LEU A 96 -3.69 0.48 6.80
N GLY A 97 -4.60 -0.23 6.12
CA GLY A 97 -4.55 -1.69 5.99
C GLY A 97 -3.30 -2.22 5.30
N THR A 98 -2.75 -1.51 4.31
CA THR A 98 -1.50 -1.91 3.62
C THR A 98 -0.28 -1.91 4.54
N THR A 99 -0.31 -1.12 5.62
CA THR A 99 0.80 -1.05 6.57
C THR A 99 0.96 -2.35 7.36
N LEU A 100 -0.11 -3.12 7.55
CA LEU A 100 -0.05 -4.41 8.26
C LEU A 100 0.84 -5.42 7.54
N THR A 101 0.87 -5.41 6.21
CA THR A 101 1.75 -6.30 5.44
C THR A 101 3.20 -6.09 5.82
N VAL A 102 3.62 -4.82 5.90
CA VAL A 102 4.99 -4.44 6.24
C VAL A 102 5.29 -4.75 7.71
N GLN A 103 4.30 -4.55 8.58
CA GLN A 103 4.43 -4.89 10.00
C GLN A 103 4.65 -6.39 10.21
N LEU A 104 3.95 -7.24 9.48
CA LEU A 104 4.12 -8.70 9.52
C LEU A 104 5.57 -9.11 9.18
N LEU A 105 6.25 -8.37 8.31
CA LEU A 105 7.66 -8.64 7.99
C LEU A 105 8.60 -8.40 9.16
N SER A 106 8.30 -7.39 9.99
CA SER A 106 9.12 -7.09 11.16
C SER A 106 9.03 -8.15 12.27
N PHE A 107 8.04 -9.05 12.22
CA PHE A 107 7.77 -10.05 13.26
C PHE A 107 8.40 -11.44 13.01
N LYS A 108 9.52 -11.53 12.29
CA LYS A 108 10.19 -12.81 11.94
C LYS A 108 9.30 -13.82 11.20
N ILE A 109 8.21 -13.36 10.57
CA ILE A 109 7.31 -14.23 9.79
C ILE A 109 8.02 -14.83 8.56
N LEU A 110 9.16 -14.27 8.15
CA LEU A 110 10.02 -14.83 7.10
C LEU A 110 10.38 -16.31 7.38
N ASP A 111 10.56 -16.71 8.63
CA ASP A 111 10.89 -18.09 9.01
C ASP A 111 9.73 -19.06 8.76
N LEU A 112 8.49 -18.55 8.71
CA LEU A 112 7.29 -19.34 8.41
C LEU A 112 7.08 -19.56 6.91
N ALA A 113 7.76 -18.80 6.04
CA ALA A 113 7.52 -18.81 4.60
C ALA A 113 7.64 -20.21 3.96
N PRO A 114 8.66 -21.03 4.25
CA PRO A 114 8.78 -22.37 3.67
C PRO A 114 7.61 -23.29 4.09
N TYR A 115 7.18 -23.20 5.34
CA TYR A 115 6.07 -23.98 5.87
C TYR A 115 4.75 -23.60 5.20
N LEU A 116 4.52 -22.30 4.98
CA LEU A 116 3.34 -21.80 4.26
C LEU A 116 3.34 -22.27 2.80
N ILE A 117 4.48 -22.26 2.13
CA ILE A 117 4.59 -22.78 0.75
C ILE A 117 4.24 -24.27 0.70
N ILE A 118 4.85 -25.09 1.56
CA ILE A 118 4.60 -26.54 1.58
C ILE A 118 3.13 -26.84 1.88
N LEU A 119 2.58 -26.23 2.94
CA LEU A 119 1.19 -26.41 3.34
C LEU A 119 0.23 -25.95 2.25
N GLY A 120 0.45 -24.75 1.70
CA GLY A 120 -0.36 -24.20 0.62
C GLY A 120 -0.33 -25.06 -0.64
N PHE A 121 0.85 -25.60 -0.99
CA PHE A 121 1.02 -26.50 -2.13
C PHE A 121 0.26 -27.82 -1.96
N ILE A 122 0.26 -28.40 -0.75
CA ILE A 122 -0.51 -29.61 -0.45
C ILE A 122 -2.01 -29.29 -0.54
N LEU A 123 -2.47 -28.22 0.11
CA LEU A 123 -3.89 -27.85 0.16
C LEU A 123 -4.45 -27.49 -1.22
N MET A 124 -3.68 -26.84 -2.10
CA MET A 124 -4.15 -26.47 -3.45
C MET A 124 -4.39 -27.69 -4.36
N ARG A 125 -3.90 -28.87 -3.99
CA ARG A 125 -4.17 -30.13 -4.71
C ARG A 125 -5.51 -30.75 -4.34
N SER A 126 -6.18 -30.23 -3.30
CA SER A 126 -7.51 -30.68 -2.92
C SER A 126 -8.54 -30.42 -4.03
N LYS A 127 -9.58 -31.25 -4.09
CA LYS A 127 -10.73 -31.08 -5.00
C LYS A 127 -11.88 -30.27 -4.37
N ASN A 128 -11.78 -29.91 -3.10
CA ASN A 128 -12.83 -29.20 -2.35
C ASN A 128 -12.48 -27.71 -2.15
N LYS A 129 -13.26 -27.01 -1.30
CA LYS A 129 -13.04 -25.58 -0.98
C LYS A 129 -11.64 -25.29 -0.41
N ALA A 130 -10.97 -26.28 0.19
CA ALA A 130 -9.60 -26.14 0.70
C ALA A 130 -8.59 -25.79 -0.40
N LYS A 131 -8.89 -26.09 -1.67
CA LYS A 131 -8.05 -25.70 -2.81
C LYS A 131 -7.75 -24.21 -2.82
N VAL A 132 -8.79 -23.39 -2.71
CA VAL A 132 -8.67 -21.93 -2.86
C VAL A 132 -7.94 -21.33 -1.66
N TYR A 133 -8.19 -21.84 -0.46
CA TYR A 133 -7.41 -21.47 0.73
C TYR A 133 -5.95 -21.91 0.61
N GLY A 134 -5.69 -23.09 0.03
CA GLY A 134 -4.35 -23.56 -0.28
C GLY A 134 -3.61 -22.67 -1.28
N GLU A 135 -4.28 -22.22 -2.34
CA GLU A 135 -3.75 -21.22 -3.28
C GLU A 135 -3.38 -19.93 -2.54
N MET A 136 -4.26 -19.40 -1.68
CA MET A 136 -3.96 -18.21 -0.88
C MET A 136 -2.76 -18.41 0.05
N VAL A 137 -2.72 -19.51 0.81
CA VAL A 137 -1.62 -19.82 1.74
C VAL A 137 -0.29 -19.98 0.98
N PHE A 138 -0.30 -20.62 -0.17
CA PHE A 138 0.87 -20.79 -1.02
C PHE A 138 1.43 -19.44 -1.51
N TYR A 139 0.57 -18.59 -2.08
CA TYR A 139 1.01 -17.27 -2.56
C TYR A 139 1.43 -16.36 -1.42
N PHE A 140 0.79 -16.46 -0.25
CA PHE A 140 1.23 -15.77 0.95
C PHE A 140 2.65 -16.21 1.34
N GLY A 141 2.92 -17.52 1.40
CA GLY A 141 4.27 -18.05 1.61
C GLY A 141 5.28 -17.56 0.56
N MET A 142 4.90 -17.55 -0.72
CA MET A 142 5.76 -17.04 -1.80
C MET A 142 6.11 -15.56 -1.65
N ILE A 143 5.19 -14.71 -1.18
CA ILE A 143 5.46 -13.28 -0.89
C ILE A 143 6.61 -13.17 0.11
N PHE A 144 6.53 -13.87 1.26
CA PHE A 144 7.59 -13.83 2.27
C PHE A 144 8.90 -14.46 1.77
N SER A 145 8.85 -15.56 1.01
CA SER A 145 10.05 -16.15 0.42
C SER A 145 10.74 -15.21 -0.58
N CYS A 146 9.99 -14.49 -1.40
CA CYS A 146 10.56 -13.47 -2.29
C CYS A 146 11.26 -12.36 -1.48
N LEU A 147 10.65 -11.91 -0.38
CA LEU A 147 11.26 -10.89 0.49
C LEU A 147 12.51 -11.40 1.19
N TYR A 148 12.53 -12.67 1.61
CA TYR A 148 13.73 -13.32 2.11
C TYR A 148 14.84 -13.33 1.06
N LEU A 149 14.54 -13.73 -0.18
CA LEU A 149 15.51 -13.73 -1.28
C LEU A 149 16.03 -12.31 -1.59
N ILE A 150 15.14 -11.30 -1.60
CA ILE A 150 15.56 -9.89 -1.71
C ILE A 150 16.52 -9.55 -0.58
N SER A 151 16.23 -9.93 0.67
CA SER A 151 17.11 -9.67 1.82
C SER A 151 18.47 -10.36 1.74
N VAL A 152 18.55 -11.53 1.11
CA VAL A 152 19.82 -12.25 0.89
C VAL A 152 20.64 -11.57 -0.19
N ILE A 153 20.02 -11.22 -1.32
CA ILE A 153 20.71 -10.66 -2.49
C ILE A 153 21.08 -9.18 -2.30
N THR A 154 20.34 -8.45 -1.46
CA THR A 154 20.68 -7.06 -1.13
C THR A 154 21.92 -6.95 -0.23
N HIS A 155 22.33 -8.01 0.48
CA HIS A 155 23.54 -7.98 1.30
C HIS A 155 24.82 -7.66 0.51
N PRO A 156 25.15 -8.35 -0.59
CA PRO A 156 26.30 -7.99 -1.43
C PRO A 156 26.12 -6.69 -2.22
N MET A 157 24.89 -6.16 -2.36
CA MET A 157 24.65 -4.85 -3.00
C MET A 157 24.72 -3.66 -2.06
N ALA A 158 24.62 -3.91 -0.75
CA ALA A 158 24.72 -2.91 0.31
C ALA A 158 25.96 -2.04 0.17
N GLU A 159 27.05 -2.64 -0.31
CA GLU A 159 28.36 -2.02 -0.48
C GLU A 159 28.55 -1.43 -1.89
N SER A 160 27.58 -1.59 -2.79
CA SER A 160 27.69 -1.03 -4.14
C SER A 160 27.56 0.49 -4.10
N GLU A 161 28.43 1.17 -4.85
CA GLU A 161 28.49 2.63 -4.91
C GLU A 161 27.14 3.25 -5.29
N THR A 162 26.39 2.61 -6.20
CA THR A 162 25.07 3.07 -6.64
C THR A 162 24.04 3.07 -5.51
N VAL A 163 24.01 2.02 -4.68
CA VAL A 163 23.07 1.92 -3.55
C VAL A 163 23.39 2.98 -2.51
N LEU A 164 24.68 3.19 -2.20
CA LEU A 164 25.14 4.22 -1.27
C LEU A 164 24.86 5.64 -1.78
N GLN A 165 25.01 5.89 -3.08
CA GLN A 165 24.65 7.18 -3.69
C GLN A 165 23.13 7.43 -3.65
N ILE A 166 22.30 6.43 -3.95
CA ILE A 166 20.83 6.59 -3.84
C ILE A 166 20.42 6.82 -2.38
N ALA A 167 21.04 6.09 -1.44
CA ALA A 167 20.83 6.29 -0.01
C ALA A 167 21.24 7.70 0.44
N SER A 168 22.37 8.22 -0.05
CA SER A 168 22.86 9.56 0.31
C SER A 168 21.92 10.65 -0.20
N LEU A 169 21.37 10.51 -1.41
CA LEU A 169 20.36 11.43 -1.97
C LEU A 169 19.09 11.47 -1.11
N ALA A 170 18.71 10.35 -0.49
CA ALA A 170 17.55 10.27 0.41
C ALA A 170 17.74 11.06 1.72
N SER A 171 18.94 11.57 2.00
CA SER A 171 19.20 12.46 3.14
C SER A 171 18.57 13.85 2.94
N ASN A 172 18.33 14.25 1.69
CA ASN A 172 17.49 15.41 1.40
C ASN A 172 16.02 14.99 1.37
N ILE A 173 15.19 15.63 2.20
CA ILE A 173 13.77 15.29 2.37
C ILE A 173 13.01 15.23 1.03
N TRP A 174 13.17 16.24 0.18
CA TRP A 174 12.43 16.32 -1.08
C TRP A 174 12.91 15.28 -2.09
N LEU A 175 14.23 15.10 -2.20
CA LEU A 175 14.80 14.08 -3.09
C LEU A 175 14.42 12.68 -2.63
N GLY A 176 14.45 12.39 -1.32
CA GLY A 176 14.02 11.11 -0.79
C GLY A 176 12.54 10.82 -1.08
N ILE A 177 11.65 11.81 -0.92
CA ILE A 177 10.23 11.66 -1.31
C ILE A 177 10.10 11.36 -2.81
N ILE A 178 10.83 12.08 -3.66
CA ILE A 178 10.81 11.86 -5.11
C ILE A 178 11.33 10.46 -5.47
N ILE A 179 12.43 10.01 -4.85
CA ILE A 179 13.00 8.67 -5.08
C ILE A 179 11.98 7.60 -4.67
N GLY A 180 11.39 7.70 -3.48
CA GLY A 180 10.36 6.77 -3.01
C GLY A 180 9.14 6.73 -3.95
N PHE A 181 8.72 7.90 -4.43
CA PHE A 181 7.63 8.04 -5.40
C PHE A 181 7.98 7.34 -6.73
N VAL A 182 9.13 7.66 -7.33
CA VAL A 182 9.55 7.11 -8.63
C VAL A 182 9.73 5.59 -8.55
N LEU A 183 10.45 5.10 -7.54
CA LEU A 183 10.68 3.66 -7.37
C LEU A 183 9.38 2.90 -7.16
N THR A 184 8.43 3.47 -6.41
CA THR A 184 7.10 2.85 -6.24
C THR A 184 6.33 2.79 -7.56
N ASN A 185 6.42 3.83 -8.40
CA ASN A 185 5.78 3.82 -9.71
C ASN A 185 6.43 2.83 -10.68
N ILE A 186 7.76 2.64 -10.60
CA ILE A 186 8.46 1.61 -11.38
C ILE A 186 8.01 0.22 -10.94
N LEU A 187 7.98 -0.02 -9.62
CA LEU A 187 7.62 -1.32 -9.04
C LEU A 187 6.11 -1.58 -9.03
N GLN A 188 5.28 -0.55 -9.24
CA GLN A 188 3.81 -0.61 -9.17
C GLN A 188 3.26 -1.15 -7.83
N SER A 189 4.08 -1.14 -6.77
CA SER A 189 3.73 -1.71 -5.46
C SER A 189 4.45 -0.98 -4.34
N SER A 190 3.70 -0.25 -3.51
CA SER A 190 4.25 0.35 -2.30
C SER A 190 4.55 -0.67 -1.22
N THR A 191 3.78 -1.76 -1.13
CA THR A 191 4.10 -2.88 -0.23
C THR A 191 5.49 -3.44 -0.55
N LEU A 192 5.81 -3.66 -1.83
CA LEU A 192 7.16 -4.11 -2.22
C LEU A 192 8.21 -3.07 -1.85
N MET A 193 7.99 -1.81 -2.22
CA MET A 193 8.96 -0.73 -1.99
C MET A 193 9.24 -0.55 -0.49
N THR A 194 8.20 -0.45 0.33
CA THR A 194 8.31 -0.31 1.79
C THR A 194 8.98 -1.54 2.43
N SER A 195 8.71 -2.75 1.93
CA SER A 195 9.40 -3.97 2.37
C SER A 195 10.91 -3.91 2.07
N ILE A 196 11.29 -3.46 0.86
CA ILE A 196 12.69 -3.24 0.49
C ILE A 196 13.34 -2.21 1.42
N ILE A 197 12.66 -1.09 1.69
CA ILE A 197 13.17 -0.05 2.61
C ILE A 197 13.43 -0.64 4.01
N VAL A 198 12.49 -1.43 4.55
CA VAL A 198 12.63 -2.08 5.86
C VAL A 198 13.80 -3.07 5.86
N ILE A 199 14.00 -3.84 4.78
CA ILE A 199 15.13 -4.75 4.63
C ILE A 199 16.46 -3.98 4.59
N LEU A 200 16.54 -2.89 3.83
CA LEU A 200 17.76 -2.06 3.75
C LEU A 200 18.09 -1.41 5.10
N ALA A 201 17.06 -0.99 5.86
CA ALA A 201 17.22 -0.50 7.23
C ALA A 201 17.71 -1.61 8.18
N ALA A 202 17.18 -2.84 8.04
CA ALA A 202 17.64 -3.99 8.83
C ALA A 202 19.13 -4.32 8.60
N LYS A 203 19.65 -3.99 7.41
CA LYS A 203 21.06 -4.16 7.03
C LYS A 203 21.94 -2.93 7.36
N GLY A 204 21.36 -1.87 7.95
CA GLY A 204 22.08 -0.63 8.28
C GLY A 204 22.46 0.24 7.10
N ILE A 205 21.96 -0.06 5.88
CA ILE A 205 22.25 0.71 4.66
C ILE A 205 21.50 2.04 4.68
N LEU A 206 20.26 2.02 5.19
CA LEU A 206 19.45 3.20 5.41
C LEU A 206 19.32 3.44 6.90
N ASN A 207 19.53 4.70 7.31
CA ASN A 207 19.13 5.12 8.65
C ASN A 207 17.61 5.35 8.72
N PHE A 208 17.10 5.58 9.94
CA PHE A 208 15.67 5.76 10.18
C PHE A 208 15.07 6.88 9.32
N ASP A 209 15.71 8.05 9.28
CA ASP A 209 15.17 9.23 8.61
C ASP A 209 15.10 9.00 7.09
N GLN A 210 16.17 8.47 6.49
CA GLN A 210 16.19 8.09 5.06
C GLN A 210 15.07 7.09 4.74
N SER A 211 14.92 6.05 5.57
CA SER A 211 13.86 5.06 5.39
C SER A 211 12.48 5.69 5.47
N PHE A 212 12.22 6.52 6.48
CA PHE A 212 10.92 7.15 6.66
C PHE A 212 10.58 8.10 5.51
N ILE A 213 11.53 8.93 5.07
CA ILE A 213 11.36 9.85 3.93
C ILE A 213 11.03 9.07 2.63
N LEU A 214 11.71 7.95 2.38
CA LEU A 214 11.41 7.10 1.23
C LEU A 214 10.01 6.47 1.31
N ILE A 215 9.55 6.09 2.51
CA ILE A 215 8.20 5.56 2.74
C ILE A 215 7.14 6.63 2.43
N LEU A 216 7.36 7.89 2.83
CA LEU A 216 6.47 9.00 2.48
C LEU A 216 6.30 9.12 0.95
N GLY A 217 7.41 9.07 0.22
CA GLY A 217 7.40 9.01 -1.25
C GLY A 217 6.62 7.81 -1.79
N SER A 218 6.81 6.63 -1.20
CA SER A 218 6.13 5.40 -1.62
C SER A 218 4.60 5.47 -1.44
N ASN A 219 4.14 6.07 -0.34
CA ASN A 219 2.71 6.27 -0.09
C ASN A 219 2.08 7.22 -1.12
N LEU A 220 2.82 8.22 -1.58
CA LEU A 220 2.37 9.08 -2.67
C LEU A 220 2.35 8.33 -4.01
N GLY A 221 3.39 7.53 -4.29
CA GLY A 221 3.52 6.78 -5.55
C GLY A 221 2.40 5.77 -5.79
N THR A 222 1.88 5.14 -4.72
CA THR A 222 0.73 4.21 -4.79
C THR A 222 -0.47 4.80 -5.54
N THR A 223 -0.70 6.10 -5.34
CA THR A 223 -1.90 6.80 -5.80
C THR A 223 -1.91 7.04 -7.31
N THR A 224 -0.76 6.99 -7.97
CA THR A 224 -0.63 7.19 -9.42
C THR A 224 -1.48 6.21 -10.22
N THR A 225 -1.51 4.94 -9.80
CA THR A 225 -2.29 3.89 -10.49
C THR A 225 -3.79 4.22 -10.51
N ALA A 226 -4.31 4.69 -9.37
CA ALA A 226 -5.70 5.12 -9.25
C ALA A 226 -5.98 6.37 -10.10
N LEU A 227 -5.06 7.34 -10.12
CA LEU A 227 -5.18 8.55 -10.94
C LEU A 227 -5.21 8.21 -12.43
N LEU A 228 -4.32 7.34 -12.90
CA LEU A 228 -4.30 6.87 -14.29
C LEU A 228 -5.59 6.13 -14.64
N ALA A 229 -6.04 5.20 -13.80
CA ALA A 229 -7.29 4.46 -14.00
C ALA A 229 -8.53 5.38 -13.98
N ALA A 230 -8.49 6.48 -13.25
CA ALA A 230 -9.60 7.42 -13.14
C ALA A 230 -9.83 8.28 -14.39
N THR A 231 -8.83 8.44 -15.26
CA THR A 231 -8.95 9.25 -16.49
C THR A 231 -10.14 8.83 -17.35
N VAL A 232 -10.38 7.52 -17.44
CA VAL A 232 -11.46 6.86 -18.18
C VAL A 232 -12.67 6.47 -17.30
N SER A 233 -12.70 6.92 -16.04
CA SER A 233 -13.74 6.55 -15.07
C SER A 233 -14.86 7.60 -14.95
N SER A 234 -15.89 7.27 -14.16
CA SER A 234 -16.98 8.17 -13.79
C SER A 234 -16.48 9.35 -12.93
N ASN A 235 -17.28 10.41 -12.79
CA ASN A 235 -16.92 11.54 -11.91
C ASN A 235 -16.66 11.10 -10.46
N ASP A 236 -17.43 10.14 -9.95
CA ASP A 236 -17.19 9.58 -8.62
C ASP A 236 -15.90 8.77 -8.57
N GLY A 237 -15.59 8.02 -9.64
CA GLY A 237 -14.29 7.35 -9.76
C GLY A 237 -13.10 8.32 -9.77
N LYS A 238 -13.24 9.46 -10.47
CA LYS A 238 -12.25 10.55 -10.44
C LYS A 238 -12.10 11.14 -9.04
N ARG A 239 -13.21 11.37 -8.33
CA ARG A 239 -13.18 11.85 -6.93
C ARG A 239 -12.48 10.87 -6.01
N ILE A 240 -12.73 9.56 -6.15
CA ILE A 240 -12.05 8.52 -5.34
C ILE A 240 -10.54 8.55 -5.58
N ALA A 241 -10.10 8.63 -6.84
CA ALA A 241 -8.67 8.66 -7.14
C ALA A 241 -7.98 9.95 -6.66
N ILE A 242 -8.62 11.10 -6.83
CA ILE A 242 -8.12 12.39 -6.30
C ILE A 242 -8.09 12.36 -4.78
N ALA A 243 -9.11 11.77 -4.14
CA ALA A 243 -9.12 11.59 -2.70
C ALA A 243 -7.92 10.75 -2.24
N HIS A 244 -7.64 9.63 -2.92
CA HIS A 244 -6.46 8.81 -2.62
C HIS A 244 -5.18 9.63 -2.70
N PHE A 245 -4.98 10.38 -3.79
CA PHE A 245 -3.81 11.25 -3.94
C PHE A 245 -3.72 12.31 -2.84
N LEU A 246 -4.82 13.03 -2.57
CA LEU A 246 -4.86 14.08 -1.56
C LEU A 246 -4.61 13.54 -0.15
N PHE A 247 -5.09 12.34 0.17
CA PHE A 247 -4.82 11.67 1.43
C PHE A 247 -3.30 11.55 1.68
N SER A 248 -2.57 11.00 0.71
CA SER A 248 -1.12 10.85 0.82
C SER A 248 -0.40 12.21 0.75
N PHE A 249 -0.75 13.06 -0.21
CA PHE A 249 -0.06 14.33 -0.45
C PHE A 249 -0.22 15.33 0.71
N VAL A 250 -1.47 15.57 1.14
CA VAL A 250 -1.74 16.45 2.29
C VAL A 250 -1.17 15.82 3.57
N GLY A 251 -1.24 14.49 3.69
CA GLY A 251 -0.64 13.77 4.81
C GLY A 251 0.85 14.07 4.96
N ILE A 252 1.61 14.00 3.85
CA ILE A 252 3.04 14.34 3.83
C ILE A 252 3.25 15.80 4.25
N ILE A 253 2.54 16.74 3.63
CA ILE A 253 2.69 18.18 3.92
C ILE A 253 2.42 18.49 5.40
N LEU A 254 1.38 17.88 5.98
CA LEU A 254 1.06 18.07 7.40
C LEU A 254 2.12 17.49 8.34
N PHE A 255 2.82 16.44 7.91
CA PHE A 255 3.83 15.77 8.72
C PHE A 255 5.22 16.40 8.65
N LEU A 256 5.55 17.07 7.53
CA LEU A 256 6.87 17.67 7.31
C LEU A 256 7.36 18.59 8.44
N PRO A 257 6.55 19.51 9.01
CA PRO A 257 6.99 20.37 10.11
C PRO A 257 7.33 19.61 11.40
N PHE A 258 6.76 18.42 11.58
CA PHE A 258 6.88 17.59 12.78
C PHE A 258 7.81 16.38 12.58
N ILE A 259 8.46 16.27 11.41
CA ILE A 259 9.20 15.07 11.01
C ILE A 259 10.31 14.71 12.01
N LYS A 260 11.03 15.71 12.54
CA LYS A 260 12.13 15.49 13.50
C LYS A 260 11.61 15.01 14.85
N GLN A 261 10.53 15.60 15.36
CA GLN A 261 9.89 15.22 16.62
C GLN A 261 9.31 13.81 16.52
N PHE A 262 8.69 13.50 15.38
CA PHE A 262 8.20 12.17 15.09
C PHE A 262 9.34 11.15 15.01
N SER A 263 10.41 11.45 14.27
CA SER A 263 11.60 10.59 14.19
C SER A 263 12.19 10.33 15.57
N GLY A 264 12.37 11.36 16.39
CA GLY A 264 12.87 11.23 17.76
C GLY A 264 11.97 10.38 18.65
N PHE A 265 10.65 10.56 18.55
CA PHE A 265 9.67 9.74 19.28
C PHE A 265 9.77 8.27 18.89
N ILE A 266 9.74 7.94 17.60
CA ILE A 266 9.80 6.54 17.14
C ILE A 266 11.15 5.91 17.49
N GLN A 267 12.26 6.63 17.34
CA GLN A 267 13.60 6.13 17.66
C GLN A 267 13.84 5.95 19.17
N SER A 268 13.07 6.64 20.02
CA SER A 268 13.12 6.44 21.48
C SER A 268 12.46 5.12 21.93
N LEU A 269 11.67 4.48 21.07
CA LEU A 269 11.03 3.20 21.38
C LEU A 269 12.06 2.07 21.36
N PRO A 270 11.97 1.07 22.26
CA PRO A 270 12.92 -0.02 22.42
C PRO A 270 12.75 -1.10 21.34
N PHE A 271 12.65 -0.69 20.08
CA PHE A 271 12.51 -1.56 18.92
C PHE A 271 13.77 -1.52 18.06
N ALA A 272 14.05 -2.61 17.36
CA ALA A 272 15.10 -2.62 16.36
C ALA A 272 14.76 -1.66 15.19
N LEU A 273 15.77 -1.12 14.51
CA LEU A 273 15.61 -0.11 13.47
C LEU A 273 14.57 -0.51 12.39
N HIS A 274 14.59 -1.74 11.90
CA HIS A 274 13.63 -2.22 10.90
C HIS A 274 12.19 -2.24 11.43
N THR A 275 11.98 -2.58 12.70
CA THR A 275 10.69 -2.52 13.38
C THR A 275 10.26 -1.07 13.62
N GLN A 276 11.18 -0.18 13.98
CA GLN A 276 10.91 1.26 14.09
C GLN A 276 10.43 1.84 12.74
N VAL A 277 11.10 1.49 11.64
CA VAL A 277 10.72 1.91 10.28
C VAL A 277 9.34 1.37 9.90
N ALA A 278 9.07 0.08 10.09
CA ALA A 278 7.75 -0.49 9.82
C ALA A 278 6.64 0.16 10.68
N PHE A 279 6.92 0.38 11.97
CA PHE A 279 5.98 1.02 12.89
C PHE A 279 5.74 2.49 12.52
N SER A 280 6.77 3.22 12.09
CA SER A 280 6.64 4.60 11.63
C SER A 280 5.66 4.72 10.46
N HIS A 281 5.64 3.74 9.55
CA HIS A 281 4.71 3.67 8.43
C HIS A 281 3.25 3.51 8.89
N PHE A 282 3.03 2.63 9.88
CA PHE A 282 1.72 2.45 10.50
C PHE A 282 1.25 3.73 11.19
N VAL A 283 2.09 4.31 12.07
CA VAL A 283 1.72 5.51 12.85
C VAL A 283 1.44 6.69 11.94
N PHE A 284 2.26 6.92 10.90
CA PHE A 284 2.00 7.96 9.91
C PHE A 284 0.62 7.80 9.27
N ASN A 285 0.32 6.63 8.67
CA ASN A 285 -0.98 6.41 8.03
C ASN A 285 -2.14 6.49 9.02
N PHE A 286 -1.93 6.03 10.26
CA PHE A 286 -2.95 6.10 11.30
C PHE A 286 -3.29 7.54 11.66
N VAL A 287 -2.28 8.39 11.89
CA VAL A 287 -2.49 9.82 12.19
C VAL A 287 -3.20 10.51 11.04
N ILE A 288 -2.76 10.29 9.79
CA ILE A 288 -3.42 10.89 8.62
C ILE A 288 -4.86 10.37 8.45
N ALA A 289 -5.12 9.09 8.72
CA ALA A 289 -6.47 8.53 8.72
C ALA A 289 -7.38 9.18 9.78
N VAL A 290 -6.89 9.34 11.01
CA VAL A 290 -7.63 10.02 12.08
C VAL A 290 -7.93 11.47 11.70
N LEU A 291 -6.95 12.22 11.20
CA LEU A 291 -7.16 13.60 10.74
C LEU A 291 -8.18 13.67 9.60
N ALA A 292 -8.07 12.78 8.61
CA ALA A 292 -9.03 12.72 7.50
C ALA A 292 -10.46 12.39 7.96
N LEU A 293 -10.61 11.58 9.02
CA LEU A 293 -11.91 11.27 9.62
C LEU A 293 -12.48 12.44 10.45
N ILE A 294 -11.64 13.13 11.22
CA ILE A 294 -12.05 14.33 11.98
C ILE A 294 -12.52 15.42 11.00
N PHE A 295 -11.76 15.66 9.94
CA PHE A 295 -12.08 16.67 8.92
C PHE A 295 -12.85 16.11 7.72
N PHE A 296 -13.54 14.97 7.89
CA PHE A 296 -14.16 14.23 6.79
C PHE A 296 -15.09 15.07 5.92
N LYS A 297 -15.88 15.97 6.53
CA LYS A 297 -16.78 16.88 5.79
C LYS A 297 -16.02 17.82 4.86
N TYR A 298 -14.88 18.35 5.29
CA TYR A 298 -14.03 19.24 4.50
C TYR A 298 -13.31 18.46 3.41
N TYR A 299 -12.74 17.31 3.78
CA TYR A 299 -12.12 16.38 2.85
C TYR A 299 -13.09 15.97 1.72
N TYR A 300 -14.33 15.61 2.05
CA TYR A 300 -15.38 15.29 1.08
C TYR A 300 -15.70 16.48 0.15
N LYS A 301 -15.90 17.68 0.71
CA LYS A 301 -16.24 18.89 -0.06
C LYS A 301 -15.11 19.31 -1.00
N LEU A 302 -13.86 19.19 -0.57
CA LEU A 302 -12.67 19.53 -1.36
C LEU A 302 -12.65 18.80 -2.70
N LEU A 303 -13.13 17.55 -2.76
CA LEU A 303 -13.17 16.76 -3.99
C LEU A 303 -14.08 17.36 -5.07
N PHE A 304 -15.11 18.11 -4.68
CA PHE A 304 -16.02 18.77 -5.62
C PHE A 304 -15.44 20.04 -6.23
N LEU A 305 -14.36 20.58 -5.65
CA LEU A 305 -13.58 21.66 -6.25
C LEU A 305 -12.79 21.14 -7.45
N PHE A 306 -12.17 19.96 -7.31
CA PHE A 306 -11.38 19.33 -8.39
C PHE A 306 -12.28 18.67 -9.46
N VAL A 307 -13.37 18.01 -9.05
CA VAL A 307 -14.32 17.36 -9.97
C VAL A 307 -15.73 17.83 -9.64
N PRO A 308 -16.24 18.86 -10.35
CA PRO A 308 -17.57 19.40 -10.12
C PRO A 308 -18.67 18.35 -10.27
N ALA A 309 -19.75 18.51 -9.49
CA ALA A 309 -20.97 17.74 -9.73
C ALA A 309 -21.44 17.99 -11.16
N ARG A 310 -21.89 16.95 -11.88
CA ARG A 310 -22.51 17.15 -13.20
C ARG A 310 -23.68 18.11 -13.00
N ARG A 311 -23.57 19.32 -13.54
CA ARG A 311 -24.71 20.25 -13.62
C ARG A 311 -25.78 19.53 -14.42
N ASN A 312 -26.90 19.21 -13.78
CA ASN A 312 -27.99 18.48 -14.42
C ASN A 312 -28.54 19.38 -15.53
N LYS A 313 -28.15 19.16 -16.80
CA LYS A 313 -28.64 19.89 -17.99
C LYS A 313 -30.15 19.65 -18.27
N LYS A 314 -30.90 19.06 -17.32
CA LYS A 314 -32.36 18.86 -17.41
C LYS A 314 -33.21 19.92 -16.67
N LYS A 315 -32.62 21.06 -16.27
CA LYS A 315 -33.35 22.26 -15.82
C LYS A 315 -33.02 23.48 -16.68
N LEU A 316 -33.09 23.32 -17.99
CA LEU A 316 -33.20 24.41 -18.98
C LEU A 316 -34.32 24.05 -19.97
N GLY A 317 -35.46 23.65 -19.41
CA GLY A 317 -36.73 23.60 -20.11
C GLY A 317 -37.55 24.80 -19.69
N ILE A 318 -37.19 25.97 -20.22
CA ILE A 318 -37.97 27.20 -20.50
C ILE A 318 -37.02 27.94 -21.47
N ILE A 319 -37.25 28.12 -22.77
CA ILE A 319 -38.43 28.44 -23.58
C ILE A 319 -38.34 27.62 -24.88
#